data_AF-A0A2I0SCX8-F1
#
_entry.id   AF-A0A2I0SCX8-F1
#
_cell.length_a   1.000
_cell.length_b   1.000
_cell.length_c   1.000
_cell.angle_alpha   90.00
_cell.angle_beta   90.00
_cell.angle_gamma   90.00
#
_symmetry.space_group_name_H-M   'P 1'
#
loop_
_entity.id
_entity.type
_entity.pdbx_description
1 polymer ?
#
loop_
_entity_poly.entity_id
_entity_poly.type
_entity_poly.pdbx_seq_one_letter_code
_entity_poly.pdbx_strand_id
1 'polypeptide(L)' 'MAEPGSHDVGPCQKVDDGMTRVFALLGKRWTGLVVTVLMQHPVHFADLRRAIPGISERMLSDRLT' A
#
# COMPACT_ATOMS: atom_id res chain seq x y z
N MET A 1 -39.24 -24.50 -6.14
CA MET A 1 -38.49 -24.72 -4.89
C MET A 1 -37.02 -24.55 -5.26
N ALA A 2 -36.40 -23.42 -4.89
CA ALA A 2 -35.00 -23.15 -5.21
C ALA A 2 -34.16 -23.56 -4.00
N GLU A 3 -33.24 -24.50 -4.20
CA GLU A 3 -32.36 -24.98 -3.13
C GLU A 3 -31.38 -23.87 -2.74
N PRO A 4 -31.19 -23.57 -1.44
CA PRO A 4 -30.20 -22.59 -1.01
C PRO A 4 -28.81 -23.12 -1.35
N GLY A 5 -28.10 -22.39 -2.22
CA GLY A 5 -26.74 -22.71 -2.62
C GLY A 5 -25.86 -22.90 -1.39
N SER A 6 -25.35 -24.12 -1.22
CA SER A 6 -24.40 -24.47 -0.18
C SER A 6 -23.14 -23.64 -0.36
N HIS A 7 -22.99 -22.57 0.42
CA HIS A 7 -21.71 -21.90 0.58
C HIS A 7 -20.84 -22.81 1.45
N ASP A 8 -20.08 -23.70 0.80
CA ASP A 8 -19.01 -24.45 1.46
C ASP A 8 -18.00 -23.44 2.00
N VAL A 9 -18.09 -23.14 3.30
CA VAL A 9 -17.12 -22.31 4.01
C VAL A 9 -15.89 -23.17 4.20
N GLY A 10 -15.04 -23.19 3.18
CA GLY A 10 -13.71 -23.76 3.26
C GLY A 10 -12.90 -23.11 4.40
N PRO A 11 -11.87 -23.79 4.91
CA PRO A 11 -11.04 -23.27 6.00
C PRO A 11 -10.40 -21.93 5.59
N CYS A 12 -10.38 -20.96 6.52
CA CYS A 12 -9.68 -19.69 6.30
C CYS A 12 -8.20 -19.95 5.95
N GLN A 13 -7.80 -19.62 4.73
CA GLN A 13 -6.44 -19.81 4.26
C GLN A 13 -5.48 -18.88 5.02
N LYS A 14 -4.32 -19.40 5.44
CA LYS A 14 -3.26 -18.60 6.03
C LYS A 14 -2.62 -17.68 4.99
N VAL A 15 -2.29 -16.46 5.40
CA VAL A 15 -1.48 -15.54 4.62
C VAL A 15 -0.03 -16.02 4.62
N ASP A 16 0.61 -16.02 3.46
CA ASP A 16 2.03 -16.34 3.29
C ASP A 16 2.93 -15.25 3.92
N ASP A 17 4.15 -15.64 4.29
CA ASP A 17 5.16 -14.76 4.90
C ASP A 17 5.57 -13.64 3.94
N GLY A 18 5.69 -13.94 2.65
CA GLY A 18 5.96 -12.96 1.60
C GLY A 18 4.90 -11.87 1.57
N MET A 19 3.61 -12.24 1.58
CA MET A 19 2.53 -11.26 1.64
C MET A 19 2.59 -10.41 2.92
N THR A 20 2.85 -11.02 4.07
CA THR A 20 3.05 -10.31 5.34
C THR A 20 4.17 -9.27 5.24
N ARG A 21 5.29 -9.65 4.61
CA ARG A 21 6.45 -8.76 4.43
C ARG A 21 6.18 -7.61 3.47
N VAL A 22 5.46 -7.86 2.38
CA VAL A 22 5.04 -6.80 1.44
C VAL A 22 4.19 -5.76 2.17
N PHE A 23 3.19 -6.18 2.93
CA PHE A 23 2.35 -5.25 3.69
C PHE A 23 3.09 -4.59 4.86
N ALA A 24 4.07 -5.25 5.46
CA ALA A 24 4.95 -4.61 6.44
C ALA A 24 5.80 -3.47 5.82
N LEU A 25 6.06 -3.51 4.51
CA LEU A 25 6.71 -2.41 3.79
C LEU A 25 5.70 -1.36 3.31
N LEU A 26 4.65 -1.77 2.59
CA LEU A 26 3.65 -0.87 2.00
C LEU A 26 2.78 -0.18 3.05
N GLY A 27 2.54 -0.83 4.19
CA GLY A 27 1.76 -0.30 5.31
C GLY A 27 2.51 0.77 6.13
N LYS A 28 3.80 0.99 5.87
CA LYS A 28 4.54 2.08 6.51
C LYS A 28 3.94 3.42 6.08
N ARG A 29 3.78 4.33 7.03
CA ARG A 29 3.26 5.69 6.76
C ARG A 29 3.96 6.29 5.54
N TRP A 30 3.16 6.89 4.67
CA TRP A 30 3.57 7.56 3.43
C TRP A 30 4.08 6.65 2.31
N THR A 31 4.46 5.40 2.56
CA THR A 31 5.09 4.53 1.55
C THR A 31 4.14 4.25 0.37
N GLY A 32 2.91 3.86 0.66
CA GLY A 32 1.90 3.68 -0.38
C GLY A 32 1.64 4.96 -1.19
N LEU A 33 1.56 6.12 -0.53
CA LEU A 33 1.32 7.40 -1.20
C LEU A 33 2.47 7.77 -2.13
N VAL A 34 3.72 7.63 -1.69
CA VAL A 34 4.91 7.87 -2.53
C VAL A 34 4.91 6.95 -3.75
N VAL A 35 4.64 5.65 -3.55
CA VAL A 35 4.56 4.68 -4.65
C VAL A 35 3.45 5.04 -5.64
N THR A 36 2.25 5.39 -5.17
CA THR A 36 1.13 5.74 -6.05
C THR A 36 1.39 6.96 -6.95
N VAL A 37 2.14 7.95 -6.46
CA VAL A 37 2.51 9.11 -7.28
C VAL A 37 3.58 8.71 -8.31
N LEU A 38 4.62 8.00 -7.89
CA LEU A 38 5.73 7.59 -8.77
C LEU A 38 5.32 6.55 -9.81
N MET A 39 4.29 5.73 -9.54
CA MET A 39 3.73 4.78 -10.50
C MET A 39 3.04 5.46 -11.68
N GLN A 40 2.55 6.69 -11.52
CA GLN A 40 1.93 7.44 -12.61
C GLN A 40 2.99 8.05 -13.52
N HIS A 41 3.96 8.77 -12.94
CA HIS A 41 5.13 9.27 -13.66
C HIS A 41 6.24 9.72 -12.68
N PRO A 42 7.51 9.81 -13.15
CA PRO A 42 8.60 10.34 -12.34
C PRO A 42 8.46 11.85 -12.11
N VAL A 43 8.32 12.27 -10.84
CA VAL A 43 8.15 13.67 -10.43
C VAL A 43 9.38 14.20 -9.68
N HIS A 44 9.55 15.53 -9.69
CA HIS A 44 10.53 16.17 -8.81
C HIS A 44 10.09 16.11 -7.34
N PHE A 45 11.06 16.19 -6.43
CA PHE A 45 10.83 16.10 -4.97
C PHE A 45 9.81 17.13 -4.45
N ALA A 46 9.87 18.37 -4.94
CA ALA A 46 8.96 19.43 -4.52
C ALA A 46 7.51 19.15 -4.93
N ASP A 47 7.29 18.60 -6.12
CA ASP A 47 5.97 18.24 -6.62
C ASP A 47 5.43 16.99 -5.93
N LEU A 48 6.29 16.02 -5.65
CA LEU A 48 5.94 14.85 -4.85
C LEU A 48 5.44 15.24 -3.44
N ARG A 49 6.12 16.19 -2.79
CA ARG A 49 5.68 16.72 -1.49
C ARG A 49 4.34 17.45 -1.58
N ARG A 50 4.10 18.20 -2.65
CA ARG A 50 2.83 18.91 -2.88
C ARG A 50 1.67 17.93 -3.12
N ALA A 51 1.94 16.81 -3.76
CA ALA A 51 0.94 15.77 -4.00
C ALA A 51 0.52 15.01 -2.73
N ILE A 52 1.34 15.02 -1.67
CA ILE A 52 1.10 14.27 -0.43
C ILE A 52 0.84 15.25 0.72
N PRO A 53 -0.41 15.63 1.01
CA PRO A 53 -0.72 16.59 2.06
C PRO A 53 -0.31 16.05 3.45
N GLY A 54 0.42 16.88 4.22
CA GLY A 54 0.83 16.57 5.59
C GLY A 54 2.15 15.81 5.73
N ILE A 55 2.84 15.47 4.62
CA ILE A 55 4.21 14.95 4.70
C ILE A 55 5.21 16.11 4.82
N SER A 56 6.21 15.96 5.69
CA SER A 56 7.34 16.90 5.79
C SER A 56 8.45 16.48 4.85
N GLU A 57 9.32 17.42 4.47
CA GLU A 57 10.48 17.14 3.62
C GLU A 57 11.37 16.06 4.24
N ARG A 58 11.61 16.12 5.55
CA ARG A 58 12.39 15.09 6.27
C ARG A 58 11.74 13.71 6.18
N MET A 59 10.42 13.62 6.38
CA MET A 59 9.70 12.34 6.27
C MET A 59 9.74 11.80 4.85
N LEU A 60 9.63 12.66 3.84
CA LEU A 60 9.71 12.26 2.44
C LEU A 60 11.12 11.74 2.10
N SER A 61 12.18 12.47 2.47
CA SER A 61 13.56 12.04 2.22
C SER A 61 13.90 10.72 2.91
N ASP A 62 13.44 10.52 4.15
CA ASP A 62 13.61 9.27 4.90
C ASP A 62 12.92 8.07 4.23
N ARG A 63 11.84 8.30 3.47
CA ARG A 63 11.17 7.24 2.69
C ARG A 63 11.86 6.95 1.35
N LEU A 64 12.62 7.89 0.82
CA LEU A 64 13.33 7.78 -0.46
C LEU A 64 14.77 7.26 -0.31
N THR A 65 15.26 7.12 0.92
CA THR A 65 16.56 6.52 1.26
C THR A 65 16.39 5.02 1.49
#